data_AF-A0AAJ7VLY6-F1
#
_entry.id   AF-A0AAJ7VLY6-F1
#
_cell.length_a   1.000
_cell.length_b   1.000
_cell.length_c   1.000
_cell.angle_alpha   90.00
_cell.angle_beta   90.00
_cell.angle_gamma   90.00
#
_symmetry.space_group_name_H-M   'P 1'
#
loop_
_entity.id
_entity.type
_entity.pdbx_description
1 polymer ?
#
loop_
_entity_poly.entity_id
_entity_poly.type
_entity_poly.pdbx_seq_one_letter_code
_entity_poly.pdbx_strand_id
1 'polypeptide(L)'
;MNTAIRCIVLLGCMVVCTSQPVIRCRCLKTSSRVNLSLITGVTVINPSPYCDKTEVIVQLKGKRERCLDPKGKLTQALLQYIHRAKARVNKMNTTVPTPTTVPTTIVPTS
;
A
#
# COMPACT_ATOMS: atom_id res chain seq x y z
N MET A 1 34.04 -33.72 -23.23
CA MET A 1 33.58 -32.46 -22.59
C MET A 1 34.75 -31.48 -22.59
N ASN A 2 34.80 -30.54 -23.53
CA ASN A 2 35.90 -29.58 -23.61
C ASN A 2 35.99 -28.76 -22.32
N THR A 3 37.20 -28.60 -21.81
CA THR A 3 37.51 -27.77 -20.64
C THR A 3 36.93 -26.36 -20.78
N ALA A 4 36.91 -25.82 -22.01
CA ALA A 4 36.27 -24.55 -22.35
C ALA A 4 34.75 -24.53 -22.05
N ILE A 5 34.02 -25.61 -22.38
CA ILE A 5 32.58 -25.71 -22.12
C ILE A 5 32.34 -25.71 -20.60
N ARG A 6 33.17 -26.44 -19.85
CA ARG A 6 33.09 -26.44 -18.38
C ARG A 6 33.35 -25.04 -17.79
N CYS A 7 34.34 -24.31 -18.28
CA CYS A 7 34.61 -22.95 -17.84
C CYS A 7 33.46 -21.98 -18.16
N ILE A 8 32.87 -22.06 -19.36
CA ILE A 8 31.74 -21.20 -19.75
C ILE A 8 30.54 -21.44 -18.84
N VAL A 9 30.21 -22.71 -18.56
CA VAL A 9 29.10 -23.06 -17.65
C VAL A 9 29.37 -22.54 -16.23
N LEU A 10 30.59 -22.73 -15.71
CA LEU A 10 30.95 -22.24 -14.37
C LEU A 10 30.88 -20.71 -14.27
N LEU A 11 31.39 -19.99 -15.26
CA LEU A 11 31.34 -18.52 -15.31
C LEU A 11 29.90 -18.01 -15.40
N GLY A 12 29.06 -18.65 -16.23
CA GLY A 12 27.63 -18.36 -16.31
C GLY A 12 26.91 -18.58 -14.97
N CYS A 13 27.19 -19.69 -14.29
CA CYS A 13 26.61 -19.98 -12.97
C CYS A 13 27.00 -18.93 -11.92
N MET A 14 28.25 -18.47 -11.89
CA MET A 14 28.67 -17.44 -10.93
C MET A 14 27.95 -16.09 -11.16
N VAL A 15 27.77 -15.68 -12.41
CA VAL A 15 27.01 -14.44 -12.75
C VAL A 15 25.54 -14.56 -12.32
N VAL A 16 24.93 -15.74 -12.52
CA VAL A 16 23.54 -15.98 -12.11
C VAL A 16 23.41 -16.07 -10.58
N CYS A 17 24.32 -16.77 -9.89
CA CYS A 17 24.25 -17.01 -8.46
C CYS A 17 24.60 -15.78 -7.59
N THR A 18 25.35 -14.82 -8.12
CA THR A 18 25.65 -13.56 -7.40
C THR A 18 24.49 -12.56 -7.44
N SER A 19 23.44 -12.84 -8.21
CA SER A 19 22.22 -12.03 -8.31
C SER A 19 21.29 -12.27 -7.11
N GLN A 20 21.79 -12.10 -5.88
CA GLN A 20 20.94 -12.16 -4.70
C GLN A 20 20.09 -10.88 -4.67
N PRO A 21 18.75 -10.97 -4.75
CA PRO A 21 17.91 -9.78 -4.70
C PRO A 21 18.17 -9.10 -3.35
N VAL A 22 18.68 -7.87 -3.41
CA VAL A 22 18.94 -7.10 -2.19
C VAL A 22 17.58 -6.78 -1.59
N ILE A 23 17.26 -7.43 -0.47
CA ILE A 23 16.01 -7.15 0.27
C ILE A 23 16.13 -5.73 0.83
N ARG A 24 15.26 -4.82 0.37
CA ARG A 24 15.19 -3.40 0.72
C ARG A 24 13.79 -3.05 1.18
N CYS A 25 13.53 -3.25 2.46
CA CYS A 25 12.33 -2.71 3.11
C CYS A 25 12.44 -1.20 3.24
N ARG A 26 11.31 -0.48 3.11
CA ARG A 26 11.27 0.98 3.27
C ARG A 26 11.45 1.38 4.73
N CYS A 27 10.99 0.53 5.64
CA CYS A 27 11.05 0.69 7.08
C CYS A 27 12.23 -0.07 7.68
N LEU A 28 13.28 0.67 8.07
CA LEU A 28 14.42 0.11 8.82
C LEU A 28 14.12 0.00 10.32
N LYS A 29 13.30 0.92 10.86
CA LYS A 29 12.91 0.96 12.27
C LYS A 29 11.44 1.31 12.39
N THR A 30 10.74 0.61 13.28
CA THR A 30 9.35 0.90 13.63
C THR A 30 9.27 1.78 14.87
N SER A 31 8.21 2.58 14.96
CA SER A 31 7.88 3.38 16.12
C SER A 31 6.69 2.73 16.83
N SER A 32 6.81 2.49 18.13
CA SER A 32 5.70 1.96 18.93
C SER A 32 4.70 3.04 19.36
N ARG A 33 5.09 4.33 19.27
CA ARG A 33 4.28 5.46 19.71
C ARG A 33 4.15 6.48 18.57
N VAL A 34 2.91 6.92 18.34
CA VAL A 34 2.57 7.99 17.41
C VAL A 34 1.29 8.65 17.91
N ASN A 35 1.18 9.97 17.76
CA ASN A 35 -0.04 10.68 18.09
C ASN A 35 -1.03 10.55 16.92
N LEU A 36 -2.14 9.84 17.14
CA LEU A 36 -3.15 9.56 16.11
C LEU A 36 -3.76 10.85 15.54
N SER A 37 -3.88 11.92 16.32
CA SER A 37 -4.45 13.21 15.89
C SER A 37 -3.57 13.95 14.88
N LEU A 38 -2.30 13.54 14.73
CA LEU A 38 -1.38 14.10 13.75
C LEU A 38 -1.35 13.28 12.45
N ILE A 39 -1.98 12.11 12.39
CA ILE A 39 -1.97 11.27 11.21
C ILE A 39 -2.89 11.86 10.15
N THR A 40 -2.36 12.07 8.95
CA THR A 40 -3.10 12.54 7.76
C THR A 40 -3.33 11.44 6.75
N GLY A 41 -2.54 10.36 6.79
CA GLY A 41 -2.67 9.24 5.87
C GLY A 41 -1.99 7.98 6.39
N VAL A 42 -2.43 6.82 5.90
CA VAL A 42 -1.84 5.52 6.24
C VAL A 42 -1.70 4.70 4.97
N THR A 43 -0.50 4.18 4.75
CA THR A 43 -0.12 3.31 3.64
C THR A 43 0.28 1.96 4.22
N VAL A 44 -0.32 0.89 3.72
CA VAL A 44 0.05 -0.48 4.06
C VAL A 44 0.72 -1.10 2.84
N ILE A 45 1.96 -1.57 3.01
CA ILE A 45 2.72 -2.25 1.98
C ILE A 45 2.76 -3.73 2.36
N ASN A 46 2.30 -4.59 1.45
CA ASN A 46 2.33 -6.04 1.66
C ASN A 46 3.73 -6.60 1.37
N PRO A 47 4.05 -7.80 1.90
CA PRO A 47 5.28 -8.49 1.54
C PRO A 47 5.46 -8.62 0.02
N SER A 48 6.69 -8.45 -0.44
CA SER A 48 7.11 -8.53 -1.84
C SER A 48 8.45 -9.27 -1.95
N PRO A 49 8.89 -9.68 -3.16
CA PRO A 49 10.21 -10.30 -3.35
C PRO A 49 11.40 -9.44 -2.88
N TYR A 50 11.18 -8.13 -2.74
CA TYR A 50 12.20 -7.17 -2.29
C TYR A 50 12.07 -6.82 -0.80
N CYS A 51 10.99 -7.22 -0.12
CA CYS A 51 10.81 -7.06 1.33
C CYS A 51 9.76 -8.06 1.82
N ASP A 52 10.17 -9.00 2.66
CA ASP A 52 9.33 -10.08 3.20
C ASP A 52 8.38 -9.62 4.32
N LYS A 53 8.49 -8.35 4.75
CA LYS A 53 7.70 -7.78 5.85
C LYS A 53 6.54 -6.97 5.32
N THR A 54 5.40 -7.07 6.00
CA THR A 54 4.35 -6.06 5.89
C THR A 54 4.87 -4.76 6.50
N GLU A 55 4.66 -3.63 5.84
CA GLU A 55 5.06 -2.32 6.34
C GLU A 55 3.84 -1.43 6.50
N VAL A 56 3.70 -0.77 7.65
CA VAL A 56 2.64 0.22 7.88
C VAL A 56 3.29 1.58 8.05
N ILE A 57 3.04 2.47 7.10
CA ILE A 57 3.63 3.80 7.05
C ILE A 57 2.53 4.82 7.28
N VAL A 58 2.69 5.64 8.31
CA VAL A 58 1.79 6.76 8.59
C VAL A 58 2.41 8.06 8.12
N GLN A 59 1.59 8.87 7.45
CA GLN A 59 1.92 10.24 7.12
C GLN A 59 1.38 11.14 8.24
N LEU A 60 2.25 11.96 8.81
CA LEU A 60 1.93 12.91 9.86
C LEU A 60 1.84 14.33 9.29
N LYS A 61 1.13 15.21 10.00
CA LYS A 61 1.13 16.65 9.74
C LYS A 61 2.57 17.18 9.62
N GLY A 62 2.80 18.00 8.61
CA GLY A 62 4.14 18.48 8.25
C GLY A 62 4.95 17.51 7.38
N LYS A 63 4.29 16.61 6.62
CA LYS A 63 4.89 15.70 5.64
C LYS A 63 5.94 14.75 6.23
N ARG A 64 5.84 14.43 7.52
CA ARG A 64 6.74 13.47 8.18
C ARG A 64 6.15 12.07 8.07
N GLU A 65 6.96 11.11 7.64
CA GLU A 65 6.56 9.70 7.60
C GLU A 65 7.08 8.95 8.83
N ARG A 66 6.28 7.99 9.29
CA ARG A 66 6.72 7.08 10.35
C ARG A 66 6.26 5.66 10.08
N CYS A 67 7.18 4.73 10.24
CA CYS A 67 6.87 3.30 10.22
C CYS A 67 6.29 2.88 11.57
N LEU A 68 5.21 2.12 11.54
CA LEU A 68 4.63 1.47 12.71
C LEU A 68 4.86 -0.04 12.65
N ASP A 69 4.81 -0.69 13.81
CA ASP A 69 4.85 -2.15 13.88
C ASP A 69 3.50 -2.74 13.41
N PRO A 70 3.45 -3.54 12.34
CA PRO A 70 2.22 -4.17 11.86
C PRO A 70 1.53 -5.05 12.90
N LYS A 71 2.30 -5.64 13.82
CA LYS A 71 1.81 -6.51 14.89
C LYS A 71 1.47 -5.75 16.18
N GLY A 72 1.76 -4.44 16.22
CA GLY A 72 1.50 -3.61 17.38
C GLY A 72 0.00 -3.36 17.61
N LYS A 73 -0.44 -3.39 18.88
CA LYS A 73 -1.83 -3.12 19.28
C LYS A 73 -2.35 -1.78 18.76
N LEU A 74 -1.51 -0.73 18.81
CA LEU A 74 -1.85 0.61 18.31
C LEU A 74 -2.14 0.59 16.81
N THR A 75 -1.28 -0.08 16.03
CA THR A 75 -1.40 -0.17 14.58
C THR A 75 -2.67 -0.90 14.17
N GLN A 76 -2.98 -2.02 14.83
CA GLN A 76 -4.21 -2.77 14.58
C GLN A 76 -5.47 -1.93 14.90
N ALA A 77 -5.48 -1.24 16.04
CA ALA A 77 -6.59 -0.35 16.41
C ALA A 77 -6.78 0.79 15.39
N LEU A 78 -5.68 1.38 14.91
CA LEU A 78 -5.70 2.43 13.89
C LEU A 78 -6.28 1.92 12.56
N LEU A 79 -5.82 0.76 12.08
CA LEU A 79 -6.31 0.17 10.83
C LEU A 79 -7.80 -0.16 10.90
N GLN A 80 -8.27 -0.69 12.04
CA GLN A 80 -9.69 -0.94 12.26
C GLN A 80 -10.52 0.36 12.26
N TYR A 81 -10.03 1.41 12.92
CA TYR A 81 -10.68 2.71 12.93
C TYR A 81 -10.85 3.27 11.51
N ILE A 82 -9.78 3.24 10.71
CA ILE A 82 -9.79 3.72 9.33
C ILE A 82 -10.73 2.89 8.46
N HIS A 83 -10.70 1.56 8.59
CA HIS A 83 -11.60 0.67 7.85
C HIS A 83 -13.07 0.99 8.14
N ARG A 84 -13.43 1.19 9.42
CA ARG A 84 -14.79 1.57 9.83
C ARG A 84 -15.17 2.97 9.32
N ALA A 85 -14.24 3.93 9.35
CA ALA A 85 -14.48 5.27 8.83
C ALA A 85 -14.76 5.25 7.32
N LYS A 86 -13.95 4.52 6.55
CA LYS A 86 -14.15 4.33 5.10
C LYS A 86 -15.50 3.68 4.78
N ALA A 87 -15.90 2.64 5.51
CA ALA A 87 -17.19 1.99 5.32
C ALA A 87 -18.37 2.94 5.53
N ARG A 88 -18.28 3.86 6.52
CA ARG A 88 -19.30 4.89 6.75
C ARG A 88 -19.39 5.89 5.59
N VAL A 89 -18.25 6.34 5.07
CA VAL A 89 -18.21 7.24 3.91
C VAL A 89 -18.81 6.57 2.67
N ASN A 90 -18.45 5.31 2.42
CA ASN A 90 -18.99 4.56 1.27
C ASN A 90 -20.53 4.43 1.36
N LYS A 91 -21.06 4.15 2.55
CA LYS A 91 -22.52 4.08 2.76
C LYS A 91 -23.22 5.41 2.43
N MET A 92 -22.60 6.53 2.79
CA MET A 92 -23.16 7.86 2.52
C MET A 92 -23.11 8.21 1.01
N ASN A 93 -22.06 7.80 0.30
CA ASN A 93 -21.96 7.99 -1.15
C ASN A 93 -22.95 7.12 -1.95
N THR A 94 -23.44 6.01 -1.39
CA THR A 94 -24.48 5.16 -2.00
C THR A 94 -25.91 5.70 -1.76
N THR A 95 -26.07 6.76 -0.97
CA THR A 95 -27.39 7.32 -0.58
C THR A 95 -27.65 8.72 -1.18
N VAL A 96 -27.16 8.98 -2.40
CA VAL A 96 -27.63 10.12 -3.20
C VAL A 96 -28.56 9.57 -4.28
N PRO A 97 -29.88 9.78 -4.20
CA PRO A 97 -30.77 9.50 -5.32
C PRO A 97 -30.39 10.43 -6.47
N THR A 98 -30.00 9.85 -7.60
CA THR A 98 -30.04 10.52 -8.90
C THR A 98 -31.43 11.14 -9.08
N PRO A 99 -31.57 12.43 -9.39
CA PRO A 99 -32.86 12.97 -9.82
C PRO A 99 -33.24 12.26 -11.12
N THR A 100 -34.33 11.49 -11.09
CA THR A 100 -35.03 11.03 -12.29
C THR A 100 -35.62 12.28 -12.96
N THR A 101 -34.90 12.87 -13.90
CA THR A 101 -35.49 13.87 -14.80
C THR A 101 -36.27 13.12 -15.88
N VAL A 102 -37.58 13.00 -15.64
CA VAL A 102 -38.59 12.64 -16.63
C VAL A 102 -38.39 13.51 -17.88
N PRO A 103 -38.37 12.96 -19.11
CA PRO A 103 -38.40 13.80 -20.30
C PRO A 103 -39.81 14.36 -20.46
N THR A 104 -40.00 15.63 -20.10
CA THR A 104 -41.22 16.37 -20.46
C THR A 104 -41.11 16.81 -21.92
N THR A 105 -41.92 16.18 -22.76
CA THR A 105 -42.26 16.57 -24.13
C THR A 105 -42.60 18.06 -24.19
N ILE A 106 -41.90 18.80 -25.07
CA ILE A 106 -42.37 20.11 -25.55
C ILE A 106 -42.12 20.16 -27.06
N VAL A 107 -43.24 20.16 -27.78
CA VAL A 107 -43.34 20.41 -29.23
C VAL A 107 -43.10 21.90 -29.49
N PRO A 108 -42.29 22.28 -30.48
CA PRO A 108 -42.42 23.56 -31.14
C PRO A 108 -43.06 23.38 -32.52
N THR A 109 -44.23 24.00 -32.66
CA THR A 109 -44.90 24.35 -33.92
C THR A 109 -44.03 25.28 -34.78
N SER A 110 -43.94 24.96 -36.06
CA SER A 110 -43.84 25.90 -37.18
C SER A 110 -44.59 25.33 -38.38
#